data_AF-A0A1S7UBP4-F1
#
_entry.id   AF-A0A1S7UBP4-F1
#
_cell.length_a   1.000
_cell.length_b   1.000
_cell.length_c   1.000
_cell.angle_alpha   90.00
_cell.angle_beta   90.00
_cell.angle_gamma   90.00
#
_symmetry.space_group_name_H-M   'P 1'
#
loop_
_entity.id
_entity.type
_entity.pdbx_description
1 polymer ?
#
loop_
_entity_poly.entity_id
_entity_poly.type
_entity_poly.pdbx_seq_one_letter_code
_entity_poly.pdbx_strand_id
1 'polypeptide(L)'
;MRAQIEMMAPEFLAETWPVRFVALMSMLEDMAGQVTEDNQPFIVNDWVIVVTGLLEHLPRDLESPECLALMRVSVLERFRQSAMRNSCDLTRQMELLRREYPQWPNVEDLLRNYETWAAKQSLVKPH
;
A
#
# COMPACT_ATOMS: atom_id res chain seq x y z
N MET A 1 -11.29 11.16 -4.81
CA MET A 1 -10.13 10.29 -5.14
C MET A 1 -9.45 10.64 -6.46
N ARG A 2 -10.07 10.43 -7.63
CA ARG A 2 -9.36 10.52 -8.93
C ARG A 2 -8.66 11.87 -9.19
N ALA A 3 -9.33 13.00 -8.91
CA ALA A 3 -8.73 14.33 -9.06
C ALA A 3 -7.56 14.60 -8.08
N GLN A 4 -7.58 14.00 -6.88
CA GLN A 4 -6.44 14.08 -5.95
C GLN A 4 -5.27 13.25 -6.44
N ILE A 5 -5.52 12.04 -6.95
CA ILE A 5 -4.50 11.17 -7.52
C ILE A 5 -3.84 11.85 -8.73
N GLU A 6 -4.63 12.48 -9.61
CA GLU A 6 -4.13 13.23 -10.76
C GLU A 6 -3.30 14.47 -10.36
N MET A 7 -3.59 15.07 -9.20
CA MET A 7 -2.84 16.21 -8.66
C MET A 7 -1.53 15.79 -7.97
N MET A 8 -1.54 14.66 -7.24
CA MET A 8 -0.36 14.12 -6.54
C MET A 8 0.59 13.38 -7.49
N ALA A 9 0.08 12.74 -8.54
CA ALA A 9 0.87 11.98 -9.49
C ALA A 9 2.12 12.72 -10.03
N PRO A 10 2.04 13.99 -10.49
CA PRO A 10 3.22 14.71 -10.97
C PRO A 10 4.26 15.00 -9.87
N GLU A 11 3.82 15.28 -8.64
CA GLU A 11 4.71 15.49 -7.49
C GLU A 11 5.47 14.21 -7.16
N PHE A 12 4.75 13.09 -7.10
CA PHE A 12 5.38 11.78 -6.88
C PHE A 12 6.27 11.39 -8.06
N LEU A 13 5.93 11.75 -9.30
CA LEU A 13 6.71 11.38 -10.48
C LEU A 13 8.12 12.00 -10.48
N ALA A 14 8.29 13.18 -9.88
CA ALA A 14 9.60 13.82 -9.71
C ALA A 14 10.49 13.14 -8.66
N GLU A 15 9.90 12.38 -7.74
CA GLU A 15 10.58 11.79 -6.59
C GLU A 15 11.08 10.35 -6.84
N THR A 16 11.98 9.87 -5.98
CA THR A 16 12.48 8.48 -6.01
C THR A 16 11.55 7.51 -5.28
N TRP A 17 11.64 6.21 -5.58
CA TRP A 17 10.80 5.19 -4.93
C TRP A 17 10.87 5.18 -3.40
N PRO A 18 12.05 5.30 -2.75
CA PRO A 18 12.14 5.44 -1.30
C PRO A 18 11.31 6.62 -0.75
N VAL A 19 11.41 7.79 -1.39
CA VAL A 19 10.68 9.00 -0.97
C VAL A 19 9.17 8.81 -1.15
N ARG A 20 8.74 8.28 -2.30
CA ARG A 20 7.33 7.94 -2.57
C ARG A 20 6.79 6.97 -1.53
N PHE A 21 7.57 5.95 -1.18
CA PHE A 21 7.19 4.92 -0.24
C PHE A 21 6.99 5.49 1.17
N VAL A 22 7.94 6.30 1.64
CA VAL A 22 7.83 6.99 2.93
C VAL A 22 6.61 7.91 2.96
N ALA A 23 6.41 8.72 1.93
CA ALA A 23 5.26 9.62 1.84
C ALA A 23 3.92 8.86 1.92
N LEU A 24 3.81 7.71 1.23
CA LEU A 24 2.61 6.88 1.27
C LEU A 24 2.40 6.24 2.64
N MET A 25 3.46 5.78 3.31
CA MET A 25 3.35 5.24 4.66
C MET A 25 2.92 6.31 5.67
N SER A 26 3.56 7.48 5.64
CA SER A 26 3.20 8.60 6.53
C SER A 26 1.76 9.06 6.28
N MET A 27 1.31 9.08 5.03
CA MET A 27 -0.07 9.39 4.69
C MET A 27 -1.06 8.38 5.30
N LEU A 28 -0.74 7.08 5.34
CA LEU A 28 -1.58 6.08 6.02
C LEU A 28 -1.58 6.29 7.53
N GLU A 29 -0.41 6.52 8.14
CA GLU A 29 -0.30 6.74 9.58
C GLU A 29 -1.08 7.99 10.02
N ASP A 30 -0.99 9.07 9.26
CA ASP A 30 -1.74 10.31 9.51
C ASP A 30 -3.25 10.08 9.41
N MET A 31 -3.72 9.35 8.38
CA MET A 31 -5.14 9.05 8.25
C MET A 31 -5.62 8.08 9.35
N ALA A 32 -4.83 7.07 9.68
CA ALA A 32 -5.16 6.07 10.70
C ALA A 32 -5.14 6.67 12.11
N GLY A 33 -4.25 7.63 12.39
CA GLY A 33 -4.15 8.33 13.67
C GLY A 33 -5.29 9.33 13.93
N GLN A 34 -6.02 9.73 12.89
CA GLN A 34 -7.16 10.66 12.99
C GLN A 34 -8.50 9.95 13.19
N VAL A 35 -8.56 8.61 13.08
CA VAL A 35 -9.80 7.84 13.17
C VAL A 35 -9.80 6.89 14.36
N THR A 36 -11.00 6.51 14.79
CA THR A 36 -11.19 5.44 15.77
C THR A 36 -10.82 4.08 15.17
N GLU A 37 -10.43 3.12 16.01
CA GLU A 37 -10.04 1.77 15.57
C GLU A 37 -11.11 1.07 14.72
N ASP A 38 -12.39 1.30 15.02
CA ASP A 38 -13.53 0.78 14.24
C ASP A 38 -13.55 1.27 12.78
N ASN A 39 -12.98 2.45 12.52
CA ASN A 39 -12.95 3.09 11.20
C ASN A 39 -11.63 2.85 10.45
N GLN A 40 -10.60 2.30 11.10
CA GLN A 40 -9.30 2.01 10.49
C GLN A 40 -9.41 1.14 9.22
N PRO A 41 -10.26 0.08 9.15
CA PRO A 41 -10.38 -0.73 7.94
C PRO A 41 -10.81 0.07 6.70
N PHE A 42 -11.67 1.08 6.88
CA PHE A 42 -12.12 1.94 5.77
C PHE A 42 -11.00 2.86 5.29
N ILE A 43 -10.21 3.40 6.21
CA ILE A 43 -9.04 4.22 5.89
C ILE A 43 -7.97 3.40 5.15
N VAL A 44 -7.70 2.18 5.60
CA VAL A 44 -6.76 1.29 4.91
C VAL A 44 -7.24 0.98 3.50
N ASN A 45 -8.54 0.72 3.31
CA ASN A 45 -9.13 0.54 1.98
C ASN A 45 -8.96 1.77 1.08
N ASP A 46 -9.25 2.97 1.59
CA ASP A 46 -9.10 4.22 0.84
C ASP A 46 -7.63 4.48 0.47
N TRP A 47 -6.71 4.23 1.40
CA TRP A 47 -5.27 4.32 1.15
C TRP A 47 -4.83 3.34 0.07
N VAL A 48 -5.27 2.08 0.13
CA VAL A 48 -4.97 1.06 -0.90
C VAL A 48 -5.48 1.51 -2.28
N ILE A 49 -6.66 2.15 -2.36
CA ILE A 49 -7.18 2.71 -3.61
C ILE A 49 -6.29 3.85 -4.12
N VAL A 50 -5.85 4.76 -3.24
CA VAL A 50 -4.95 5.86 -3.60
C VAL A 50 -3.61 5.35 -4.11
N VAL A 51 -2.98 4.42 -3.38
CA VAL A 51 -1.72 3.76 -3.81
C VAL A 51 -1.90 3.12 -5.17
N THR A 52 -2.98 2.35 -5.36
CA THR A 52 -3.27 1.68 -6.63
C THR A 52 -3.39 2.67 -7.79
N GLY A 53 -4.13 3.77 -7.60
CA GLY A 53 -4.26 4.80 -8.62
C GLY A 53 -2.94 5.52 -8.91
N LEU A 54 -2.14 5.84 -7.89
CA LEU A 54 -0.81 6.42 -8.09
C LEU A 54 0.12 5.47 -8.87
N LEU A 55 0.09 4.17 -8.57
CA LEU A 55 0.85 3.15 -9.32
C LEU A 55 0.43 3.03 -10.79
N GLU A 56 -0.80 3.45 -11.16
CA GLU A 56 -1.21 3.53 -12.57
C GLU A 56 -0.53 4.69 -13.32
N HIS A 57 -0.15 5.76 -12.61
CA HIS A 57 0.48 6.95 -13.17
C HIS A 57 2.01 6.98 -13.02
N LEU A 58 2.58 6.20 -12.09
CA LEU A 58 4.01 6.18 -11.80
C LEU A 58 4.78 5.14 -12.64
N PRO A 59 6.06 5.40 -12.96
CA PRO A 59 6.89 4.43 -13.67
C PRO A 59 7.18 3.23 -12.78
N ARG A 60 6.74 2.05 -13.20
CA ARG A 60 6.95 0.78 -12.47
C ARG A 60 8.41 0.40 -12.50
N ASP A 61 9.04 0.39 -11.34
CA ASP A 61 10.39 -0.13 -11.15
C ASP A 61 10.31 -1.50 -10.47
N LEU A 62 10.56 -2.55 -11.26
CA LEU A 62 10.47 -3.92 -10.75
C LEU A 62 11.72 -4.34 -9.97
N GLU A 63 12.78 -3.51 -9.97
CA GLU A 63 13.98 -3.74 -9.17
C GLU A 63 13.89 -3.10 -7.78
N SER A 64 13.04 -2.09 -7.61
CA SER A 64 12.81 -1.42 -6.33
C SER A 64 11.97 -2.28 -5.37
N PRO A 65 12.47 -2.60 -4.17
CA PRO A 65 11.70 -3.32 -3.16
C PRO A 65 10.46 -2.54 -2.69
N GLU A 66 10.52 -1.21 -2.68
CA GLU A 66 9.41 -0.32 -2.33
C GLU A 66 8.28 -0.38 -3.35
N CYS A 67 8.61 -0.30 -4.64
CA CYS A 67 7.64 -0.44 -5.72
C CYS A 67 6.96 -1.81 -5.66
N LEU A 68 7.74 -2.88 -5.47
CA LEU A 68 7.19 -4.24 -5.33
C LEU A 68 6.29 -4.36 -4.10
N ALA A 69 6.63 -3.72 -2.98
CA ALA A 69 5.80 -3.70 -1.77
C ALA A 69 4.44 -3.02 -2.02
N LEU A 70 4.44 -1.84 -2.64
CA LEU A 70 3.21 -1.11 -2.98
C LEU A 70 2.34 -1.87 -3.99
N MET A 71 2.98 -2.53 -4.97
CA MET A 71 2.26 -3.33 -5.95
C MET A 71 1.58 -4.56 -5.34
N ARG A 72 2.12 -5.14 -4.26
CA ARG A 72 1.49 -6.28 -3.54
C ARG A 72 0.22 -5.87 -2.80
N VAL A 73 0.21 -4.68 -2.22
CA VAL A 73 -0.93 -4.17 -1.43
C VAL A 73 -2.03 -3.55 -2.32
N SER A 74 -1.74 -3.33 -3.60
CA SER A 74 -2.70 -2.74 -4.54
C SER A 74 -3.92 -3.65 -4.79
N VAL A 75 -5.08 -3.03 -5.07
CA VAL A 75 -6.33 -3.73 -5.43
C VAL A 75 -6.21 -4.46 -6.76
N LEU A 76 -5.36 -3.98 -7.66
CA LEU A 76 -5.22 -4.52 -9.00
C LEU A 76 -4.43 -5.84 -9.00
N GLU A 77 -5.12 -6.92 -9.37
CA GLU A 77 -4.53 -8.26 -9.46
C GLU A 77 -3.29 -8.32 -10.36
N ARG A 78 -3.29 -7.58 -11.48
CA ARG A 78 -2.13 -7.49 -12.37
C ARG A 78 -0.87 -6.99 -11.66
N PHE A 79 -1.01 -6.03 -10.73
CA PHE A 79 0.12 -5.50 -9.97
C PHE A 79 0.60 -6.50 -8.93
N ARG A 80 -0.32 -7.18 -8.25
CA ARG A 80 0.03 -8.26 -7.30
C ARG A 80 0.79 -9.38 -7.98
N GLN A 81 0.31 -9.86 -9.13
CA GLN A 81 0.99 -10.90 -9.90
C GLN A 81 2.35 -10.47 -10.43
N SER A 82 2.45 -9.25 -10.96
CA SER A 82 3.74 -8.70 -11.38
C SER A 82 4.72 -8.61 -10.22
N ALA A 83 4.28 -8.15 -9.05
CA ALA A 83 5.14 -8.11 -7.87
C ALA A 83 5.61 -9.51 -7.49
N MET A 84 4.70 -10.49 -7.36
CA MET A 84 5.05 -11.87 -7.02
C MET A 84 6.05 -12.51 -8.00
N ARG A 85 5.89 -12.27 -9.31
CA ARG A 85 6.80 -12.80 -10.34
C ARG A 85 8.21 -12.21 -10.28
N ASN A 86 8.32 -10.93 -9.92
CA ASN A 86 9.61 -10.25 -9.84
C ASN A 86 10.24 -10.31 -8.44
N SER A 87 9.54 -10.92 -7.48
CA SER A 87 10.03 -11.11 -6.13
C SER A 87 10.73 -12.46 -6.01
N CYS A 88 11.97 -12.54 -6.49
CA CYS A 88 12.77 -13.76 -6.41
C CYS A 88 12.98 -14.24 -4.96
N ASP A 89 13.05 -13.31 -3.99
CA ASP A 89 13.16 -13.60 -2.56
C ASP A 89 12.28 -12.63 -1.76
N LEU A 90 11.03 -13.04 -1.56
CA LEU A 90 10.03 -12.28 -0.82
C LEU A 90 10.49 -11.99 0.61
N THR A 91 11.01 -13.00 1.31
CA THR A 91 11.42 -12.89 2.71
C THR A 91 12.51 -11.85 2.87
N ARG A 92 13.57 -11.92 2.05
CA ARG A 92 14.68 -10.98 2.11
C ARG A 92 14.25 -9.55 1.75
N GLN A 93 13.32 -9.39 0.80
CA GLN A 93 12.77 -8.08 0.48
C GLN A 93 11.96 -7.49 1.65
N MET A 94 11.15 -8.31 2.32
CA MET A 94 10.39 -7.85 3.50
C MET A 94 11.31 -7.51 4.67
N GLU A 95 12.35 -8.31 4.92
CA GLU A 95 13.36 -8.02 5.93
C GLU A 95 14.10 -6.70 5.65
N LEU A 96 14.46 -6.45 4.39
CA LEU A 96 15.06 -5.19 3.99
C LEU A 96 14.10 -4.02 4.25
N LEU A 97 12.83 -4.13 3.85
CA LEU A 97 11.84 -3.09 4.10
C LEU A 97 11.64 -2.81 5.59
N ARG A 98 11.55 -3.85 6.43
CA ARG A 98 11.43 -3.68 7.89
C ARG A 98 12.68 -3.05 8.52
N ARG A 99 13.86 -3.29 7.93
CA ARG A 99 15.12 -2.70 8.40
C ARG A 99 15.27 -1.25 7.99
N GLU A 100 14.98 -0.93 6.74
CA GLU A 100 15.15 0.42 6.17
C GLU A 100 14.00 1.36 6.53
N TYR A 101 12.79 0.82 6.77
CA TYR A 101 11.59 1.60 7.09
C TYR A 101 10.98 1.14 8.41
N PRO A 102 11.33 1.78 9.54
CA PRO A 102 10.83 1.41 10.88
C PRO A 102 9.31 1.50 11.03
N GLN A 103 8.64 2.30 10.20
CA GLN A 103 7.18 2.46 10.15
C GLN A 103 6.47 1.36 9.34
N TRP A 104 7.21 0.58 8.54
CA TRP A 104 6.63 -0.46 7.70
C TRP A 104 5.88 -1.56 8.48
N PRO A 105 6.40 -2.08 9.62
CA PRO A 105 5.66 -3.04 10.44
C PRO A 105 4.27 -2.55 10.87
N ASN A 106 4.11 -1.27 11.20
CA ASN A 106 2.81 -0.70 11.58
C ASN A 106 1.82 -0.77 10.42
N VAL A 107 2.30 -0.46 9.21
CA VAL A 107 1.51 -0.55 7.98
C VAL A 107 1.14 -1.99 7.67
N GLU A 108 2.06 -2.94 7.84
CA GLU A 108 1.77 -4.38 7.72
C GLU A 108 0.67 -4.84 8.68
N ASP A 109 0.69 -4.35 9.93
CA ASP A 109 -0.33 -4.69 10.93
C ASP A 109 -1.70 -4.09 10.58
N LEU A 110 -1.74 -2.83 10.12
CA LEU A 110 -2.98 -2.20 9.64
C LEU A 110 -3.57 -2.96 8.44
N LEU A 111 -2.73 -3.38 7.49
CA LEU A 111 -3.15 -4.16 6.33
C LEU A 111 -3.68 -5.55 6.74
N ARG A 112 -3.00 -6.23 7.66
CA ARG A 112 -3.44 -7.54 8.19
C ARG A 112 -4.78 -7.43 8.93
N ASN A 113 -4.96 -6.37 9.71
CA ASN A 113 -6.21 -6.09 10.41
C ASN A 113 -7.35 -5.83 9.42
N TYR A 114 -7.07 -5.06 8.37
CA TYR A 114 -8.02 -4.84 7.28
C TYR A 114 -8.39 -6.15 6.57
N GLU A 115 -7.44 -7.00 6.19
CA GLU A 115 -7.73 -8.30 5.55
C GLU A 115 -8.57 -9.20 6.46
N THR A 116 -8.25 -9.23 7.75
CA THR A 116 -9.02 -9.99 8.75
C THR A 116 -10.44 -9.45 8.88
N TRP A 117 -10.61 -8.13 8.90
CA TRP A 117 -11.92 -7.48 8.92
C TRP A 117 -12.71 -7.76 7.63
N ALA A 118 -12.07 -7.64 6.46
CA ALA A 118 -12.69 -7.89 5.16
C ALA A 118 -13.14 -9.35 5.01
N ALA A 119 -12.34 -10.31 5.50
CA ALA A 119 -12.70 -11.73 5.56
C ALA A 119 -13.91 -11.98 6.48
N LYS A 120 -13.95 -11.35 7.66
CA LYS A 120 -15.10 -11.41 8.58
C LYS A 120 -16.36 -10.81 7.95
N GLN A 121 -16.26 -9.65 7.30
CA GLN A 121 -17.40 -9.03 6.59
C GLN A 121 -17.91 -9.90 5.43
N SER A 122 -16.99 -10.57 4.71
CA SER A 122 -17.36 -11.50 3.63
C SER A 122 -18.09 -12.74 4.14
N LEU A 123 -17.79 -13.20 5.37
CA LEU A 123 -18.51 -14.28 6.05
C LEU A 123 -19.87 -13.84 6.61
N VAL A 124 -20.08 -12.53 6.82
CA VAL A 124 -21.31 -11.95 7.37
C VAL A 124 -22.34 -11.64 6.28
N LYS A 125 -22.03 -11.80 4.98
CA LYS A 125 -23.05 -11.68 3.92
C LYS A 125 -24.21 -12.66 4.18
N PRO A 126 -25.43 -12.18 4.48
CA PRO A 126 -26.62 -12.98 4.27
C PRO A 126 -26.95 -12.93 2.77
N HIS A 127 -27.42 -14.08 2.25
CA HIS A 127 -27.99 -14.37 0.93
C HIS A 127 -27.13 -15.28 0.05
#